data_AF-A0A4Y2B0A5-F1
#
_entry.id   AF-A0A4Y2B0A5-F1
#
_cell.length_a   1.000
_cell.length_b   1.000
_cell.length_c   1.000
_cell.angle_alpha   90.00
_cell.angle_beta   90.00
_cell.angle_gamma   90.00
#
_symmetry.space_group_name_H-M   'P 1'
#
loop_
_entity.id
_entity.type
_entity.pdbx_description
1 polymer ?
#
loop_
_entity_poly.entity_id
_entity_poly.type
_entity_poly.pdbx_seq_one_letter_code
_entity_poly.pdbx_strand_id
1 'polypeptide(L)'
;MEKEVFKDAVVIGNGPSGVTLSYILSGNWPYYNGLPHPVEFLQYRLQNNDKSIIQQDLASLSEGLEGRSLNPVSVLFDTLIHPQADLGIENESVISWKFNPDNAVNHVVIGKGIPGGSWQKMDGSTLTISLGSWMELPNLSIREWDACRNRLHSMQSGLRQKRATVGTVAEYYASYVQSQGLNSYFLNNSVVTSVLPVCEETAFNMGYKALWKVSGLVMNKSSIPEKTFNYVSPHVVLATGNSDRPNKLNVEGENLPFVLYSLADLEYIMYKKRLSPNSDQVLIVGAGLSAADAVITARFYGIPTVHVFRRSVNDPDLIFNKLPQDIYPEYHKVHQMMKDSNRVYYEGYKAFPCSKIHSIKPDGTVIITSCENDFVSVCKVSYVLVLIGRHPDMSFLPKKDLKLGIDPEKPVDCKRNPININLYNHESIYYPGMYAVGPLVGDNFVRFVQGGCLAAASHIVNNVLNSES
;
A
#
# COMPACT_ATOMS: atom_id res chain seq x y z
N MET A 1 16.75 18.34 -27.73
CA MET A 1 16.76 17.17 -26.84
C MET A 1 16.41 17.66 -25.45
N GLU A 2 15.36 17.12 -24.83
CA GLU A 2 15.08 17.42 -23.42
C GLU A 2 16.27 16.97 -22.57
N LYS A 3 16.68 17.79 -21.59
CA LYS A 3 17.86 17.52 -20.76
C LYS A 3 17.57 16.35 -19.83
N GLU A 4 18.35 15.27 -19.96
CA GLU A 4 18.34 14.16 -19.01
C GLU A 4 18.99 14.61 -17.69
N VAL A 5 18.37 14.26 -16.57
CA VAL A 5 18.84 14.60 -15.23
C VAL A 5 19.33 13.35 -14.52
N PHE A 6 20.59 13.33 -14.14
CA PHE A 6 21.15 12.22 -13.37
C PHE A 6 20.67 12.25 -11.92
N LYS A 7 20.34 11.07 -11.39
CA LYS A 7 19.97 10.83 -9.99
C LYS A 7 20.60 9.52 -9.54
N ASP A 8 21.14 9.48 -8.33
CA ASP A 8 21.67 8.24 -7.75
C ASP A 8 20.56 7.22 -7.54
N ALA A 9 19.34 7.69 -7.20
CA ALA A 9 18.16 6.86 -7.08
C ALA A 9 16.87 7.55 -7.56
N VAL A 10 16.01 6.81 -8.24
CA VAL A 10 14.65 7.23 -8.63
C VAL A 10 13.64 6.31 -7.97
N VAL A 11 12.77 6.88 -7.12
CA VAL A 11 11.71 6.15 -6.41
C VAL A 11 10.37 6.42 -7.10
N ILE A 12 9.69 5.36 -7.55
CA ILE A 12 8.42 5.43 -8.27
C ILE A 12 7.29 5.08 -7.31
N GLY A 13 6.59 6.10 -6.81
CA GLY A 13 5.50 6.00 -5.84
C GLY A 13 5.81 6.80 -4.58
N ASN A 14 4.90 7.70 -4.19
CA ASN A 14 5.02 8.56 -3.01
C ASN A 14 4.10 8.12 -1.85
N GLY A 15 3.82 6.82 -1.76
CA GLY A 15 3.15 6.20 -0.60
C GLY A 15 4.10 6.04 0.61
N PRO A 16 3.67 5.36 1.68
CA PRO A 16 4.49 5.17 2.88
C PRO A 16 5.86 4.52 2.59
N SER A 17 5.95 3.64 1.58
CA SER A 17 7.24 3.07 1.13
C SER A 17 8.18 4.14 0.57
N GLY A 18 7.70 4.96 -0.36
CA GLY A 18 8.51 6.01 -0.96
C GLY A 18 8.90 7.11 0.03
N VAL A 19 8.00 7.44 0.97
CA VAL A 19 8.27 8.41 2.03
C VAL A 19 9.32 7.87 3.01
N THR A 20 9.18 6.63 3.47
CA THR A 20 10.15 6.00 4.37
C THR A 20 11.53 5.90 3.73
N LEU A 21 11.59 5.43 2.48
CA LEU A 21 12.85 5.32 1.76
C LEU A 21 13.51 6.68 1.56
N SER A 22 12.76 7.70 1.17
CA SER A 22 13.28 9.07 1.01
C SER A 22 13.82 9.64 2.32
N TYR A 23 13.15 9.37 3.44
CA TYR A 23 13.63 9.79 4.76
C TYR A 23 15.01 9.20 5.09
N ILE A 24 15.23 7.92 4.79
CA ILE A 24 16.52 7.25 5.01
C ILE A 24 17.58 7.78 4.03
N LEU A 25 17.23 7.86 2.74
CA LEU A 25 18.13 8.34 1.68
C LEU A 25 18.48 9.83 1.81
N SER A 26 17.70 10.63 2.55
CA SER A 26 18.04 12.03 2.84
C SER A 26 19.05 12.17 3.98
N GLY A 27 19.62 11.07 4.49
CA GLY A 27 20.65 11.08 5.53
C GLY A 27 20.14 10.87 6.95
N ASN A 28 18.86 10.50 7.16
CA ASN A 28 18.35 10.12 8.47
C ASN A 28 18.56 8.62 8.70
N TRP A 29 19.57 8.27 9.49
CA TRP A 29 19.99 6.89 9.67
C TRP A 29 19.57 6.34 11.04
N PRO A 30 19.09 5.07 11.10
CA PRO A 30 18.67 4.44 12.35
C PRO A 30 19.85 3.86 13.13
N TYR A 31 19.94 4.15 14.42
CA TYR A 31 20.94 3.63 15.36
C TYR A 31 20.26 2.94 16.53
N TYR A 32 20.82 1.83 16.98
CA TYR A 32 20.44 1.24 18.26
C TYR A 32 20.70 2.24 19.39
N ASN A 33 19.69 2.49 20.23
CA ASN A 33 19.75 3.51 21.27
C ASN A 33 20.21 3.00 22.64
N GLY A 34 20.53 1.70 22.75
CA GLY A 34 20.98 1.06 23.99
C GLY A 34 19.86 0.54 24.89
N LEU A 35 18.58 0.76 24.55
CA LEU A 35 17.46 0.19 25.30
C LEU A 35 17.44 -1.34 25.14
N PRO A 36 17.17 -2.11 26.20
CA PRO A 36 17.12 -3.57 26.12
C PRO A 36 16.09 -4.06 25.11
N HIS A 37 16.52 -4.93 24.20
CA HIS A 37 15.65 -5.64 23.26
C HIS A 37 15.20 -6.98 23.87
N PRO A 38 13.92 -7.37 23.77
CA PRO A 38 13.38 -8.56 24.41
C PRO A 38 13.89 -9.90 23.83
N VAL A 39 14.46 -9.87 22.61
CA VAL A 39 15.09 -11.03 21.99
C VAL A 39 16.58 -11.02 22.31
N GLU A 40 17.02 -11.96 23.16
CA GLU A 40 18.38 -11.99 23.73
C GLU A 40 19.50 -12.09 22.68
N PHE A 41 19.34 -12.95 21.67
CA PHE A 41 20.39 -13.07 20.64
C PHE A 41 20.52 -11.80 19.79
N LEU A 42 19.40 -11.13 19.50
CA LEU A 42 19.41 -9.87 18.75
C LEU A 42 20.01 -8.75 19.62
N GLN A 43 19.67 -8.70 20.90
CA GLN A 43 20.29 -7.80 21.87
C GLN A 43 21.83 -7.94 21.85
N TYR A 44 22.34 -9.17 21.89
CA TYR A 44 23.78 -9.43 21.84
C TYR A 44 24.42 -8.95 20.52
N ARG A 45 23.75 -9.14 19.38
CA ARG A 45 24.23 -8.67 18.07
C ARG A 45 24.23 -7.15 17.92
N LEU A 46 23.31 -6.46 18.59
CA LEU A 46 23.23 -4.99 18.59
C LEU A 46 24.21 -4.34 19.56
N GLN A 47 24.59 -5.04 20.64
CA GLN A 47 25.52 -4.52 21.65
C GLN A 47 26.91 -4.25 21.08
N ASN A 48 27.57 -3.22 21.62
CA ASN A 48 28.93 -2.81 21.26
C ASN A 48 29.12 -2.46 19.77
N ASN A 49 28.07 -1.99 19.10
CA ASN A 49 28.13 -1.53 17.72
C ASN A 49 27.67 -0.08 17.57
N ASP A 50 28.61 0.81 17.25
CA ASP A 50 28.33 2.24 17.07
C ASP A 50 27.86 2.59 15.66
N LYS A 51 27.85 1.62 14.73
CA LYS A 51 27.40 1.83 13.35
C LYS A 51 25.88 1.93 13.28
N SER A 52 25.39 2.72 12.32
CA SER A 52 23.97 2.72 11.97
C SER A 52 23.54 1.32 11.55
N ILE A 53 22.30 0.94 11.84
CA ILE A 53 21.71 -0.34 11.40
C ILE A 53 21.84 -0.50 9.87
N ILE A 54 21.73 0.60 9.12
CA ILE A 54 21.86 0.59 7.65
C ILE A 54 23.26 0.12 7.16
N GLN A 55 24.28 0.24 8.00
CA GLN A 55 25.67 -0.13 7.69
C GLN A 55 26.06 -1.49 8.28
N GLN A 56 25.17 -2.13 9.04
CA GLN A 56 25.41 -3.43 9.65
C GLN A 56 25.01 -4.56 8.69
N ASP A 57 25.42 -5.78 9.02
CA ASP A 57 25.01 -6.97 8.28
C ASP A 57 23.55 -7.31 8.60
N LEU A 58 22.64 -6.91 7.71
CA LEU A 58 21.20 -7.14 7.87
C LEU A 58 20.83 -8.62 7.83
N ALA A 59 21.61 -9.48 7.17
CA ALA A 59 21.36 -10.92 7.17
C ALA A 59 21.68 -11.50 8.54
N SER A 60 22.84 -11.16 9.11
CA SER A 60 23.21 -11.55 10.47
C SER A 60 22.24 -11.01 11.54
N LEU A 61 21.81 -9.75 11.42
CA LEU A 61 20.85 -9.18 12.38
C LEU A 61 19.48 -9.85 12.32
N SER A 62 19.00 -10.20 11.12
CA SER A 62 17.65 -10.76 10.94
C SER A 62 17.55 -12.28 11.16
N GLU A 63 18.67 -12.99 11.19
CA GLU A 63 18.70 -14.45 11.34
C GLU A 63 18.02 -14.90 12.65
N GLY A 64 17.09 -15.85 12.53
CA GLY A 64 16.40 -16.47 13.67
C GLY A 64 15.20 -15.68 14.20
N LEU A 65 14.88 -14.52 13.61
CA LEU A 65 13.67 -13.78 13.95
C LEU A 65 12.45 -14.39 13.26
N GLU A 66 11.36 -14.49 14.00
CA GLU A 66 10.05 -14.91 13.49
C GLU A 66 9.08 -13.72 13.49
N GLY A 67 8.23 -13.64 12.47
CA GLY A 67 7.26 -12.56 12.34
C GLY A 67 6.27 -12.78 11.22
N ARG A 68 5.40 -11.79 11.01
CA ARG A 68 4.29 -11.87 10.03
C ARG A 68 4.65 -11.40 8.61
N SER A 69 5.91 -11.07 8.36
CA SER A 69 6.43 -10.77 7.03
C SER A 69 7.28 -11.93 6.52
N LEU A 70 7.29 -12.14 5.20
CA LEU A 70 8.19 -13.08 4.54
C LEU A 70 9.60 -12.49 4.31
N ASN A 71 9.77 -11.17 4.51
CA ASN A 71 11.03 -10.47 4.32
C ASN A 71 11.76 -10.34 5.68
N PRO A 72 12.95 -10.97 5.86
CA PRO A 72 13.66 -11.01 7.14
C PRO A 72 14.01 -9.61 7.68
N VAL A 73 14.41 -8.68 6.80
CA VAL A 73 14.73 -7.30 7.21
C VAL A 73 13.48 -6.56 7.66
N SER A 74 12.32 -6.85 7.07
CA SER A 74 11.04 -6.30 7.52
C SER A 74 10.67 -6.79 8.92
N VAL A 75 10.94 -8.06 9.26
CA VAL A 75 10.76 -8.60 10.62
C VAL A 75 11.76 -7.98 11.60
N LEU A 76 13.04 -7.89 11.22
CA LEU A 76 14.08 -7.23 12.01
C LEU A 76 13.68 -5.80 12.35
N PHE A 77 13.30 -5.00 11.36
CA PHE A 77 13.05 -3.60 11.59
C PHE A 77 11.76 -3.37 12.39
N ASP A 78 10.73 -4.20 12.19
CA ASP A 78 9.50 -4.17 12.99
C ASP A 78 9.78 -4.48 14.46
N THR A 79 10.60 -5.50 14.78
CA THR A 79 10.94 -5.79 16.20
C THR A 79 11.80 -4.71 16.85
N LEU A 80 12.57 -3.94 16.05
CA LEU A 80 13.38 -2.84 16.56
C LEU A 80 12.53 -1.58 16.85
N ILE A 81 11.58 -1.27 15.98
CA ILE A 81 10.71 -0.09 16.14
C ILE A 81 9.55 -0.37 17.10
N HIS A 82 8.97 -1.57 17.03
CA HIS A 82 7.82 -1.98 17.83
C HIS A 82 8.07 -3.34 18.50
N PRO A 83 8.94 -3.41 19.53
CA PRO A 83 9.25 -4.68 20.19
C PRO A 83 8.00 -5.37 20.72
N GLN A 84 7.79 -6.64 20.36
CA GLN A 84 6.63 -7.47 20.75
C GLN A 84 5.26 -6.94 20.27
N ALA A 85 5.22 -6.17 19.18
CA ALA A 85 3.95 -5.68 18.61
C ALA A 85 2.94 -6.80 18.31
N ASP A 86 3.40 -7.98 17.90
CA ASP A 86 2.52 -9.13 17.62
C ASP A 86 1.85 -9.72 18.87
N LEU A 87 2.40 -9.45 20.06
CA LEU A 87 1.76 -9.76 21.35
C LEU A 87 0.77 -8.68 21.78
N GLY A 88 0.59 -7.62 20.99
CA GLY A 88 -0.26 -6.47 21.32
C GLY A 88 0.35 -5.55 22.38
N ILE A 89 1.65 -5.66 22.63
CA ILE A 89 2.40 -4.85 23.60
C ILE A 89 2.94 -3.60 22.89
N GLU A 90 2.77 -2.44 23.51
CA GLU A 90 3.28 -1.16 23.03
C GLU A 90 4.56 -0.79 23.80
N ASN A 91 5.69 -1.36 23.37
CA ASN A 91 7.01 -1.02 23.90
C ASN A 91 7.62 0.18 23.14
N GLU A 92 8.57 0.86 23.79
CA GLU A 92 9.36 1.91 23.15
C GLU A 92 10.29 1.33 22.06
N SER A 93 10.52 2.13 21.01
CA SER A 93 11.49 1.81 19.96
C SER A 93 12.90 1.72 20.54
N VAL A 94 13.65 0.68 20.17
CA VAL A 94 15.09 0.57 20.49
C VAL A 94 15.97 1.28 19.44
N ILE A 95 15.34 2.01 18.52
CA ILE A 95 16.00 2.82 17.49
C ILE A 95 15.87 4.30 17.81
N SER A 96 16.98 5.01 17.61
CA SER A 96 17.08 6.46 17.51
C SER A 96 17.52 6.87 16.11
N TRP A 97 17.06 8.01 15.63
CA TRP A 97 17.39 8.50 14.30
C TRP A 97 18.41 9.63 14.39
N LYS A 98 19.46 9.58 13.57
CA LYS A 98 20.46 10.63 13.48
C LYS A 98 20.51 11.16 12.06
N PHE A 99 20.35 12.48 11.91
CA PHE A 99 20.48 13.16 10.64
C PHE A 99 21.95 13.52 10.37
N ASN A 100 22.45 13.12 9.21
CA ASN A 100 23.73 13.59 8.67
C ASN A 100 23.56 13.92 7.17
N PRO A 101 23.67 15.20 6.76
CA PRO A 101 23.52 15.59 5.37
C PRO A 101 24.58 15.00 4.43
N ASP A 102 25.78 14.66 4.94
CA ASP A 102 26.84 14.05 4.14
C ASP A 102 26.48 12.61 3.70
N ASN A 103 25.49 12.01 4.36
CA ASN A 103 24.97 10.68 4.01
C ASN A 103 23.80 10.76 3.00
N ALA A 104 23.45 11.95 2.51
CA ALA A 104 22.30 12.13 1.63
C ALA A 104 22.60 11.66 0.20
N VAL A 105 21.74 10.79 -0.32
CA VAL A 105 21.77 10.31 -1.70
C VAL A 105 21.00 11.27 -2.60
N ASN A 106 21.54 11.63 -3.78
CA ASN A 106 20.85 12.50 -4.73
C ASN A 106 19.69 11.74 -5.41
N HIS A 107 18.53 11.74 -4.76
CA HIS A 107 17.36 10.99 -5.20
C HIS A 107 16.18 11.87 -5.64
N VAL A 108 15.15 11.23 -6.17
CA VAL A 108 13.83 11.83 -6.44
C VAL A 108 12.73 10.80 -6.18
N VAL A 109 11.62 11.23 -5.57
CA VAL A 109 10.39 10.46 -5.37
C VAL A 109 9.32 11.01 -6.30
N ILE A 110 8.77 10.17 -7.17
CA ILE A 110 7.78 10.56 -8.16
C ILE A 110 6.43 9.99 -7.75
N GLY A 111 5.38 10.82 -7.71
CA GLY A 111 4.06 10.38 -7.29
C GLY A 111 2.91 11.10 -8.00
N LYS A 112 1.83 10.35 -8.28
CA LYS A 112 0.66 10.84 -9.04
C LYS A 112 -0.13 11.96 -8.35
N GLY A 113 0.06 12.17 -7.05
CA GLY A 113 -0.63 13.18 -6.24
C GLY A 113 0.27 13.68 -5.12
N ILE A 114 -0.32 14.20 -4.04
CA ILE A 114 0.41 14.55 -2.81
C ILE A 114 0.91 13.29 -2.08
N PRO A 115 1.91 13.40 -1.17
CA PRO A 115 2.45 12.25 -0.45
C PRO A 115 1.40 11.48 0.35
N GLY A 116 1.54 10.17 0.43
CA GLY A 116 0.58 9.24 1.04
C GLY A 116 0.04 8.19 0.06
N GLY A 117 0.26 8.35 -1.24
CA GLY A 117 -0.04 7.32 -2.24
C GLY A 117 -1.53 6.93 -2.26
N SER A 118 -1.84 5.64 -2.06
CA SER A 118 -3.22 5.15 -2.09
C SER A 118 -4.10 5.70 -0.96
N TRP A 119 -3.51 6.08 0.17
CA TRP A 119 -4.24 6.65 1.32
C TRP A 119 -4.97 7.95 0.95
N GLN A 120 -4.43 8.71 0.01
CA GLN A 120 -5.05 9.94 -0.51
C GLN A 120 -6.31 9.69 -1.37
N LYS A 121 -6.57 8.45 -1.77
CA LYS A 121 -7.68 8.06 -2.64
C LYS A 121 -8.76 7.25 -1.93
N MET A 122 -8.49 6.85 -0.69
CA MET A 122 -9.43 6.06 0.11
C MET A 122 -10.41 6.98 0.82
N ASP A 123 -11.55 6.43 1.25
CA ASP A 123 -12.49 7.16 2.10
C ASP A 123 -11.82 7.55 3.42
N GLY A 124 -11.89 8.83 3.76
CA GLY A 124 -11.29 9.37 4.97
C GLY A 124 -12.00 8.97 6.26
N SER A 125 -13.29 8.60 6.20
CA SER A 125 -14.09 8.26 7.39
C SER A 125 -13.89 6.83 7.89
N THR A 126 -13.46 5.94 6.99
CA THR A 126 -13.16 4.54 7.28
C THR A 126 -12.01 4.42 8.30
N LEU A 127 -12.14 3.49 9.25
CA LEU A 127 -11.07 3.18 10.19
C LEU A 127 -10.03 2.26 9.56
N THR A 128 -8.77 2.43 9.94
CA THR A 128 -7.69 1.52 9.57
C THR A 128 -7.99 0.11 10.07
N ILE A 129 -7.46 -0.90 9.38
CA ILE A 129 -7.42 -2.26 9.93
C ILE A 129 -6.34 -2.32 11.01
N SER A 130 -5.11 -1.96 10.67
CA SER A 130 -4.01 -1.91 11.64
C SER A 130 -4.25 -0.87 12.74
N LEU A 131 -3.55 -1.04 13.87
CA LEU A 131 -3.46 -0.03 14.91
C LEU A 131 -2.84 1.26 14.36
N GLY A 132 -3.21 2.41 14.91
CA GLY A 132 -2.66 3.71 14.52
C GLY A 132 -1.14 3.75 14.63
N SER A 133 -0.58 3.19 15.70
CA SER A 133 0.88 3.09 15.91
C SER A 133 1.59 2.30 14.81
N TRP A 134 0.93 1.30 14.20
CA TRP A 134 1.50 0.53 13.09
C TRP A 134 1.42 1.23 11.73
N MET A 135 0.80 2.41 11.70
CA MET A 135 0.69 3.26 10.52
C MET A 135 1.74 4.38 10.52
N GLU A 136 2.54 4.49 11.57
CA GLU A 136 3.51 5.56 11.75
C GLU A 136 4.70 5.40 10.79
N LEU A 137 5.32 6.53 10.47
CA LEU A 137 6.57 6.63 9.72
C LEU A 137 7.72 6.91 10.68
N PRO A 138 8.98 6.72 10.24
CA PRO A 138 10.15 6.94 11.08
C PRO A 138 10.15 8.24 11.90
N ASN A 139 10.58 8.17 13.16
CA ASN A 139 10.92 9.34 13.97
C ASN A 139 9.81 10.40 14.15
N LEU A 140 8.54 10.05 13.97
CA LEU A 140 7.40 10.93 14.28
C LEU A 140 6.13 10.09 14.45
N SER A 141 5.66 9.89 15.67
CA SER A 141 4.39 9.20 15.89
C SER A 141 3.20 10.03 15.39
N ILE A 142 2.08 9.38 15.05
CA ILE A 142 0.84 10.09 14.69
C ILE A 142 0.37 10.92 15.89
N ARG A 143 0.56 10.41 17.12
CA ARG A 143 0.20 11.11 18.34
C ARG A 143 1.01 12.39 18.54
N GLU A 144 2.33 12.36 18.33
CA GLU A 144 3.18 13.55 18.41
C GLU A 144 2.84 14.56 17.32
N TRP A 145 2.62 14.09 16.09
CA TRP A 145 2.20 14.93 14.98
C TRP A 145 0.87 15.65 15.27
N ASP A 146 -0.13 14.91 15.74
CA ASP A 146 -1.45 15.46 16.09
C ASP A 146 -1.35 16.46 17.25
N ALA A 147 -0.54 16.15 18.28
CA ALA A 147 -0.31 17.06 19.40
C ALA A 147 0.39 18.36 18.98
N CYS A 148 1.37 18.29 18.07
CA CYS A 148 2.04 19.47 17.51
C CYS A 148 1.07 20.37 16.73
N ARG A 149 0.14 19.78 15.99
CA ARG A 149 -0.88 20.48 15.22
C ARG A 149 -1.97 21.11 16.12
N ASN A 150 -2.41 20.36 17.14
CA ASN A 150 -3.52 20.76 18.00
C ASN A 150 -3.12 21.66 19.18
N ARG A 151 -1.83 22.01 19.34
CA ARG A 151 -1.41 23.08 20.27
C ARG A 151 -2.05 24.45 19.97
N LEU A 152 -2.71 24.62 18.81
CA LEU A 152 -3.52 25.79 18.45
C LEU A 152 -5.02 25.67 18.81
N HIS A 153 -5.52 24.48 19.15
CA HIS A 153 -6.91 24.25 19.56
C HIS A 153 -6.98 23.39 20.82
N SER A 154 -7.30 24.00 21.95
CA SER A 154 -7.50 23.32 23.23
C SER A 154 -8.71 22.37 23.18
N MET A 155 -8.53 21.16 22.67
CA MET A 155 -9.43 20.04 22.93
C MET A 155 -8.62 18.75 23.03
N GLN A 156 -8.89 18.01 24.10
CA GLN A 156 -8.33 16.70 24.43
C GLN A 156 -8.34 15.80 23.19
N SER A 157 -7.16 15.30 22.77
CA SER A 157 -7.07 14.38 21.64
C SER A 157 -7.88 13.13 21.94
N GLY A 158 -8.99 12.97 21.21
CA GLY A 158 -9.96 11.90 21.36
C GLY A 158 -9.48 10.54 20.86
N LEU A 159 -8.18 10.24 20.91
CA LEU A 159 -7.65 8.90 20.64
C LEU A 159 -7.94 7.98 21.84
N ARG A 160 -9.23 7.82 22.18
CA ARG A 160 -9.72 6.66 22.95
C ARG A 160 -9.70 5.39 22.08
N GLN A 161 -9.57 5.54 20.76
CA GLN A 161 -9.54 4.44 19.79
C GLN A 161 -8.09 4.09 19.42
N LYS A 162 -7.74 2.79 19.46
CA LYS A 162 -6.41 2.29 19.05
C LYS A 162 -6.17 2.34 17.54
N ARG A 163 -7.22 2.55 16.73
CA ARG A 163 -7.17 2.63 15.26
C ARG A 163 -7.36 4.08 14.83
N ALA A 164 -6.72 4.46 13.73
CA ALA A 164 -6.84 5.79 13.16
C ALA A 164 -7.86 5.80 12.02
N THR A 165 -8.43 6.95 11.69
CA THR A 165 -9.16 7.08 10.43
C THR A 165 -8.17 7.12 9.27
N VAL A 166 -8.60 6.63 8.10
CA VAL A 166 -7.81 6.71 6.87
C VAL A 166 -7.50 8.16 6.51
N GLY A 167 -8.42 9.09 6.77
CA GLY A 167 -8.22 10.53 6.56
C GLY A 167 -7.08 11.09 7.41
N THR A 168 -7.02 10.72 8.70
CA THR A 168 -5.92 11.09 9.60
C THR A 168 -4.59 10.54 9.10
N VAL A 169 -4.54 9.28 8.65
CA VAL A 169 -3.30 8.68 8.10
C VAL A 169 -2.86 9.38 6.81
N ALA A 170 -3.79 9.68 5.91
CA ALA A 170 -3.49 10.40 4.66
C ALA A 170 -2.91 11.79 4.94
N GLU A 171 -3.51 12.52 5.88
CA GLU A 171 -3.04 13.85 6.27
C GLU A 171 -1.69 13.80 6.98
N TYR A 172 -1.48 12.81 7.84
CA TYR A 172 -0.21 12.54 8.51
C TYR A 172 0.91 12.30 7.49
N TYR A 173 0.71 11.43 6.48
CA TYR A 173 1.75 11.18 5.46
C TYR A 173 2.06 12.39 4.60
N ALA A 174 1.06 13.18 4.22
CA ALA A 174 1.29 14.42 3.49
C ALA A 174 2.10 15.43 4.33
N SER A 175 1.72 15.59 5.60
CA SER A 175 2.37 16.51 6.53
C SER A 175 3.79 16.05 6.90
N TYR A 176 4.01 14.73 7.00
CA TYR A 176 5.30 14.14 7.36
C TYR A 176 6.43 14.59 6.42
N VAL A 177 6.16 14.57 5.11
CA VAL A 177 7.13 15.01 4.09
C VAL A 177 7.54 16.47 4.31
N GLN A 178 6.60 17.32 4.73
CA GLN A 178 6.89 18.71 5.07
C GLN A 178 7.65 18.83 6.38
N SER A 179 7.19 18.16 7.45
CA SER A 179 7.78 18.28 8.79
C SER A 179 9.20 17.72 8.87
N GLN A 180 9.53 16.74 8.04
CA GLN A 180 10.86 16.14 7.96
C GLN A 180 11.76 16.78 6.88
N GLY A 181 11.33 17.88 6.24
CA GLY A 181 12.15 18.62 5.28
C GLY A 181 12.40 17.88 3.95
N LEU A 182 11.53 16.95 3.56
CA LEU A 182 11.75 16.08 2.40
C LEU A 182 11.21 16.64 1.08
N ASN A 183 10.47 17.75 1.09
CA ASN A 183 9.77 18.30 -0.08
C ASN A 183 10.64 18.46 -1.33
N SER A 184 11.93 18.80 -1.19
CA SER A 184 12.86 18.98 -2.31
C SER A 184 13.11 17.70 -3.11
N TYR A 185 12.90 16.53 -2.51
CA TYR A 185 13.03 15.23 -3.18
C TYR A 185 11.76 14.79 -3.91
N PHE A 186 10.60 15.46 -3.70
CA PHE A 186 9.31 14.97 -4.18
C PHE A 186 8.85 15.70 -5.45
N LEU A 187 8.75 14.95 -6.53
CA LEU A 187 8.06 15.35 -7.76
C LEU A 187 6.61 14.83 -7.71
N ASN A 188 5.76 15.60 -7.02
CA ASN A 188 4.32 15.31 -6.88
C ASN A 188 3.54 15.60 -8.17
N ASN A 189 2.29 15.14 -8.22
CA ASN A 189 1.39 15.26 -9.38
C ASN A 189 2.03 14.80 -10.69
N SER A 190 2.81 13.72 -10.65
CA SER A 190 3.62 13.26 -11.77
C SER A 190 3.42 11.77 -12.03
N VAL A 191 3.36 11.41 -13.31
CA VAL A 191 3.11 10.05 -13.79
C VAL A 191 4.33 9.57 -14.55
N VAL A 192 4.95 8.49 -14.09
CA VAL A 192 5.96 7.78 -14.87
C VAL A 192 5.27 7.05 -16.01
N THR A 193 5.76 7.25 -17.23
CA THR A 193 5.21 6.64 -18.46
C THR A 193 6.15 5.60 -19.06
N SER A 194 7.45 5.66 -18.75
CA SER A 194 8.43 4.72 -19.26
C SER A 194 9.61 4.54 -18.30
N VAL A 195 10.07 3.31 -18.12
CA VAL A 195 11.34 2.95 -17.47
C VAL A 195 12.07 1.97 -18.36
N LEU A 196 13.18 2.37 -18.97
CA LEU A 196 13.90 1.54 -19.93
C LEU A 196 15.36 1.37 -19.50
N PRO A 197 15.98 0.21 -19.75
CA PRO A 197 17.43 0.10 -19.60
C PRO A 197 18.12 1.04 -20.59
N VAL A 198 19.16 1.72 -20.12
CA VAL A 198 20.12 2.41 -20.97
C VAL A 198 21.05 1.36 -21.61
N CYS A 199 21.57 1.63 -22.81
CA CYS A 199 22.46 0.66 -23.46
C CYS A 199 23.72 0.39 -22.61
N GLU A 200 24.17 -0.87 -22.64
CA GLU A 200 25.29 -1.35 -21.81
C GLU A 200 26.58 -0.54 -22.02
N GLU A 201 26.88 -0.15 -23.26
CA GLU A 201 28.05 0.68 -23.57
C GLU A 201 28.00 2.04 -22.86
N THR A 202 26.83 2.70 -22.86
CA THR A 202 26.68 3.98 -22.17
C THR A 202 26.72 3.81 -20.65
N ALA A 203 26.11 2.75 -20.11
CA ALA A 203 26.20 2.45 -18.69
C ALA A 203 27.66 2.21 -18.26
N PHE A 204 28.40 1.39 -19.02
CA PHE A 204 29.80 1.09 -18.78
C PHE A 204 30.68 2.34 -18.86
N ASN A 205 30.49 3.18 -19.88
CA ASN A 205 31.23 4.44 -20.02
C ASN A 205 30.95 5.43 -18.87
N MET A 206 29.82 5.30 -18.19
CA MET A 206 29.48 6.06 -17.00
C MET A 206 29.90 5.37 -15.69
N GLY A 207 30.57 4.22 -15.75
CA GLY A 207 31.06 3.49 -14.57
C GLY A 207 30.00 2.62 -13.88
N TYR A 208 28.85 2.37 -14.51
CA TYR A 208 27.75 1.61 -13.93
C TYR A 208 27.53 0.28 -14.64
N LYS A 209 27.22 -0.77 -13.87
CA LYS A 209 26.84 -2.08 -14.40
C LYS A 209 25.51 -2.04 -15.15
N ALA A 210 24.58 -1.21 -14.68
CA ALA A 210 23.29 -0.98 -15.27
C ALA A 210 22.86 0.47 -15.02
N LEU A 211 22.21 1.07 -16.02
CA LEU A 211 21.56 2.36 -15.91
C LEU A 211 20.13 2.26 -16.44
N TRP A 212 19.24 3.04 -15.85
CA TRP A 212 17.84 3.08 -16.17
C TRP A 212 17.43 4.50 -16.52
N LYS A 213 16.68 4.64 -17.62
CA LYS A 213 16.03 5.88 -18.01
C LYS A 213 14.58 5.87 -17.56
N VAL A 214 14.19 6.84 -16.73
CA VAL A 214 12.83 7.01 -16.22
C VAL A 214 12.23 8.29 -16.80
N SER A 215 11.19 8.14 -17.61
CA SER A 215 10.51 9.24 -18.28
C SER A 215 9.05 9.35 -17.84
N GLY A 216 8.51 10.56 -17.88
CA GLY A 216 7.12 10.79 -17.50
C GLY A 216 6.64 12.22 -17.67
N LEU A 217 5.46 12.47 -17.11
CA LEU A 217 4.71 13.71 -17.25
C LEU A 217 4.41 14.30 -15.88
N VAL A 218 4.62 15.60 -15.72
CA VAL A 218 4.10 16.41 -14.63
C VAL A 218 2.71 16.90 -15.04
N MET A 219 1.73 16.65 -14.19
CA MET A 219 0.32 16.97 -14.39
C MET A 219 -0.02 18.25 -13.63
N ASN A 220 -0.81 19.12 -14.26
CA ASN A 220 -1.37 20.28 -13.58
C ASN A 220 -2.56 19.89 -12.69
N LYS A 221 -3.15 20.87 -11.98
CA LYS A 221 -4.32 20.66 -11.11
C LYS A 221 -5.56 20.09 -11.82
N SER A 222 -5.68 20.29 -13.13
CA SER A 222 -6.76 19.76 -13.96
C SER A 222 -6.43 18.38 -14.55
N SER A 223 -5.36 17.73 -14.10
CA SER A 223 -4.87 16.45 -14.63
C SER A 223 -4.51 16.51 -16.12
N ILE A 224 -4.02 17.65 -16.59
CA ILE A 224 -3.50 17.84 -17.95
C ILE A 224 -1.97 17.85 -17.91
N PRO A 225 -1.26 17.18 -18.84
CA PRO A 225 0.20 17.23 -18.90
C PRO A 225 0.70 18.66 -19.11
N GLU A 226 1.61 19.11 -18.24
CA GLU A 226 2.21 20.44 -18.27
C GLU A 226 3.68 20.40 -18.71
N LYS A 227 4.42 19.39 -18.24
CA LYS A 227 5.85 19.24 -18.45
C LYS A 227 6.23 17.77 -18.58
N THR A 228 7.26 17.47 -19.33
CA THR A 228 7.95 16.16 -19.35
C THR A 228 9.12 16.14 -18.37
N PHE A 229 9.48 14.96 -17.88
CA PHE A 229 10.73 14.73 -17.14
C PHE A 229 11.45 13.49 -17.66
N ASN A 230 12.77 13.51 -17.59
CA ASN A 230 13.64 12.40 -17.94
C ASN A 230 14.77 12.30 -16.92
N TYR A 231 14.79 11.20 -16.17
CA TYR A 231 15.86 10.87 -15.22
C TYR A 231 16.70 9.71 -15.75
N VAL A 232 17.98 9.73 -15.45
CA VAL A 232 18.89 8.58 -15.64
C VAL A 232 19.45 8.20 -14.27
N SER A 233 19.37 6.92 -13.92
CA SER A 233 19.77 6.46 -12.59
C SER A 233 20.27 5.02 -12.60
N PRO A 234 21.30 4.70 -11.79
CA PRO A 234 21.69 3.31 -11.53
C PRO A 234 20.68 2.58 -10.64
N HIS A 235 19.87 3.29 -9.85
CA HIS A 235 18.94 2.69 -8.90
C HIS A 235 17.50 3.16 -9.14
N VAL A 236 16.60 2.25 -9.53
CA VAL A 236 15.16 2.51 -9.68
C VAL A 236 14.38 1.67 -8.68
N VAL A 237 13.65 2.34 -7.78
CA VAL A 237 12.85 1.66 -6.75
C VAL A 237 11.37 1.71 -7.10
N LEU A 238 10.77 0.54 -7.25
CA LEU A 238 9.35 0.35 -7.47
C LEU A 238 8.62 0.38 -6.12
N ALA A 239 7.87 1.45 -5.87
CA ALA A 239 7.11 1.72 -4.65
C ALA A 239 5.63 2.04 -4.96
N THR A 240 5.07 1.41 -6.00
CA THR A 240 3.75 1.73 -6.56
C THR A 240 2.56 1.15 -5.77
N GLY A 241 2.81 0.25 -4.81
CA GLY A 241 1.76 -0.37 -3.99
C GLY A 241 0.92 -1.38 -4.77
N ASN A 242 -0.35 -1.56 -4.38
CA ASN A 242 -1.24 -2.59 -4.95
C ASN A 242 -2.65 -2.07 -5.32
N SER A 243 -2.84 -0.75 -5.37
CA SER A 243 -4.18 -0.14 -5.42
C SER A 243 -4.49 0.63 -6.69
N ASP A 244 -3.66 0.52 -7.72
CA ASP A 244 -3.84 1.31 -8.95
C ASP A 244 -5.00 0.81 -9.81
N ARG A 245 -5.02 -0.48 -10.17
CA ARG A 245 -5.98 -1.02 -11.15
C ARG A 245 -6.96 -1.99 -10.49
N PRO A 246 -8.28 -1.81 -10.66
CA PRO A 246 -9.26 -2.76 -10.16
C PRO A 246 -9.27 -4.04 -11.00
N ASN A 247 -9.49 -5.16 -10.31
CA ASN A 247 -9.75 -6.44 -10.97
C ASN A 247 -11.10 -6.40 -11.69
N LYS A 248 -11.15 -7.03 -12.87
CA LYS A 248 -12.34 -7.08 -13.73
C LYS A 248 -13.08 -8.40 -13.57
N LEU A 249 -14.41 -8.34 -13.62
CA LEU A 249 -15.31 -9.49 -13.68
C LEU A 249 -15.16 -10.24 -15.01
N ASN A 250 -14.87 -9.52 -16.09
CA ASN A 250 -14.83 -9.98 -17.48
C ASN A 250 -16.18 -10.56 -17.92
N VAL A 251 -17.25 -9.77 -17.72
CA VAL A 251 -18.64 -10.16 -18.07
C VAL A 251 -19.29 -9.12 -18.98
N GLU A 252 -20.32 -9.54 -19.71
CA GLU A 252 -21.12 -8.62 -20.52
C GLU A 252 -21.72 -7.51 -19.64
N GLY A 253 -21.59 -6.26 -20.09
CA GLY A 253 -22.10 -5.08 -19.40
C GLY A 253 -21.25 -4.52 -18.27
N GLU A 254 -20.07 -5.09 -18.00
CA GLU A 254 -19.15 -4.57 -16.98
C GLU A 254 -18.67 -3.13 -17.25
N ASN A 255 -18.70 -2.67 -18.50
CA ASN A 255 -18.30 -1.32 -18.90
C ASN A 255 -19.45 -0.30 -18.87
N LEU A 256 -20.64 -0.69 -18.37
CA LEU A 256 -21.77 0.23 -18.23
C LEU A 256 -21.46 1.32 -17.18
N PRO A 257 -21.97 2.55 -17.34
CA PRO A 257 -21.58 3.71 -16.52
C PRO A 257 -21.98 3.63 -15.05
N PHE A 258 -22.89 2.72 -14.69
CA PHE A 258 -23.31 2.47 -13.30
C PHE A 258 -22.53 1.33 -12.63
N VAL A 259 -21.50 0.79 -13.30
CA VAL A 259 -20.56 -0.19 -12.73
C VAL A 259 -19.33 0.55 -12.20
N LEU A 260 -19.17 0.51 -10.88
CA LEU A 260 -18.18 1.26 -10.11
C LEU A 260 -17.15 0.31 -9.49
N TYR A 261 -15.96 0.83 -9.14
CA TYR A 261 -14.83 0.01 -8.65
C TYR A 261 -14.15 0.58 -7.39
N SER A 262 -14.76 1.57 -6.75
CA SER A 262 -14.22 2.16 -5.53
C SER A 262 -15.31 2.62 -4.58
N LEU A 263 -15.02 2.57 -3.28
CA LEU A 263 -15.90 3.09 -2.24
C LEU A 263 -16.11 4.61 -2.40
N ALA A 264 -15.07 5.34 -2.82
CA ALA A 264 -15.15 6.76 -3.11
C ALA A 264 -16.19 7.09 -4.20
N ASP A 265 -16.33 6.24 -5.22
CA ASP A 265 -17.37 6.40 -6.24
C ASP A 265 -18.77 6.22 -5.63
N LEU A 266 -18.96 5.24 -4.73
CA LEU A 266 -20.22 4.99 -4.02
C LEU A 266 -20.60 6.19 -3.14
N GLU A 267 -19.64 6.75 -2.40
CA GLU A 267 -19.87 7.92 -1.56
C GLU A 267 -20.18 9.16 -2.39
N TYR A 268 -19.49 9.34 -3.52
CA TYR A 268 -19.76 10.44 -4.42
C TYR A 268 -21.20 10.40 -4.98
N ILE A 269 -21.70 9.22 -5.38
CA ILE A 269 -23.09 9.10 -5.86
C ILE A 269 -24.11 9.30 -4.72
N MET A 270 -23.79 8.89 -3.49
CA MET A 270 -24.61 9.16 -2.30
C MET A 270 -24.64 10.66 -1.98
N TYR A 271 -23.48 11.33 -1.98
CA TYR A 271 -23.36 12.77 -1.77
C TYR A 271 -24.15 13.57 -2.82
N LYS A 272 -24.11 13.13 -4.09
CA LYS A 272 -24.92 13.71 -5.18
C LYS A 272 -26.40 13.32 -5.12
N LYS A 273 -26.85 12.59 -4.09
CA LYS A 273 -28.23 12.10 -3.89
C LYS A 273 -28.77 11.32 -5.10
N ARG A 274 -27.89 10.62 -5.82
CA ARG A 274 -28.25 9.73 -6.94
C ARG A 274 -28.70 8.34 -6.45
N LEU A 275 -28.46 8.05 -5.19
CA LEU A 275 -28.98 6.92 -4.45
C LEU A 275 -29.71 7.44 -3.21
N SER A 276 -30.86 6.85 -2.93
CA SER A 276 -31.66 7.13 -1.74
C SER A 276 -32.26 5.82 -1.21
N PRO A 277 -32.81 5.79 0.02
CA PRO A 277 -33.52 4.62 0.54
C PRO A 277 -34.68 4.15 -0.35
N ASN A 278 -35.22 5.04 -1.20
CA ASN A 278 -36.32 4.74 -2.13
C ASN A 278 -35.84 4.31 -3.53
N SER A 279 -34.53 4.29 -3.77
CA SER A 279 -33.95 3.86 -5.05
C SER A 279 -33.91 2.33 -5.15
N ASP A 280 -33.76 1.80 -6.37
CA ASP A 280 -33.41 0.39 -6.55
C ASP A 280 -32.08 0.08 -5.86
N GLN A 281 -31.94 -1.16 -5.41
CA GLN A 281 -30.80 -1.62 -4.60
C GLN A 281 -29.43 -1.41 -5.26
N VAL A 282 -28.39 -1.29 -4.43
CA VAL A 282 -26.99 -1.38 -4.86
C VAL A 282 -26.55 -2.83 -4.80
N LEU A 283 -25.88 -3.30 -5.85
CA LEU A 283 -25.26 -4.62 -5.86
C LEU A 283 -23.76 -4.49 -5.58
N ILE A 284 -23.27 -5.17 -4.56
CA ILE A 284 -21.86 -5.19 -4.15
C ILE A 284 -21.28 -6.57 -4.48
N VAL A 285 -20.13 -6.61 -5.16
CA VAL A 285 -19.45 -7.85 -5.54
C VAL A 285 -18.12 -7.99 -4.81
N GLY A 286 -17.92 -9.09 -4.10
CA GLY A 286 -16.67 -9.41 -3.40
C GLY A 286 -16.90 -9.89 -1.97
N ALA A 287 -15.88 -10.48 -1.34
CA ALA A 287 -15.93 -10.94 0.06
C ALA A 287 -14.71 -10.48 0.88
N GLY A 288 -14.04 -9.41 0.41
CA GLY A 288 -12.93 -8.77 1.11
C GLY A 288 -13.39 -7.58 1.94
N LEU A 289 -12.45 -6.93 2.62
CA LEU A 289 -12.73 -5.80 3.50
C LEU A 289 -13.38 -4.62 2.77
N SER A 290 -12.89 -4.27 1.57
CA SER A 290 -13.51 -3.19 0.79
C SER A 290 -14.99 -3.45 0.48
N ALA A 291 -15.37 -4.71 0.19
CA ALA A 291 -16.77 -5.07 -0.01
C ALA A 291 -17.57 -4.95 1.28
N ALA A 292 -16.97 -5.31 2.42
CA ALA A 292 -17.59 -5.14 3.73
C ALA A 292 -17.78 -3.66 4.09
N ASP A 293 -16.78 -2.80 3.85
CA ASP A 293 -16.89 -1.35 4.04
C ASP A 293 -18.02 -0.77 3.19
N ALA A 294 -18.14 -1.19 1.92
CA ALA A 294 -19.25 -0.76 1.07
C ALA A 294 -20.62 -1.21 1.59
N VAL A 295 -20.73 -2.43 2.15
CA VAL A 295 -21.96 -2.90 2.81
C VAL A 295 -22.26 -2.04 4.03
N ILE A 296 -21.27 -1.73 4.87
CA ILE A 296 -21.41 -0.88 6.05
C ILE A 296 -21.90 0.51 5.63
N THR A 297 -21.27 1.13 4.63
CA THR A 297 -21.65 2.45 4.11
C THR A 297 -23.06 2.44 3.53
N ALA A 298 -23.40 1.46 2.68
CA ALA A 298 -24.75 1.36 2.11
C ALA A 298 -25.82 1.20 3.20
N ARG A 299 -25.54 0.40 4.23
CA ARG A 299 -26.43 0.21 5.39
C ARG A 299 -26.57 1.47 6.24
N PHE A 300 -25.49 2.20 6.47
CA PHE A 300 -25.50 3.46 7.22
C PHE A 300 -26.45 4.49 6.57
N TYR A 301 -26.48 4.54 5.24
CA TYR A 301 -27.40 5.39 4.48
C TYR A 301 -28.78 4.77 4.20
N GLY A 302 -29.08 3.59 4.73
CA GLY A 302 -30.37 2.91 4.54
C GLY A 302 -30.64 2.44 3.11
N ILE A 303 -29.60 2.20 2.32
CA ILE A 303 -29.72 1.78 0.91
C ILE A 303 -29.96 0.25 0.85
N PRO A 304 -31.02 -0.21 0.14
CA PRO A 304 -31.21 -1.63 -0.12
C PRO A 304 -29.98 -2.22 -0.82
N THR A 305 -29.49 -3.37 -0.33
CA THR A 305 -28.21 -3.92 -0.74
C THR A 305 -28.32 -5.39 -1.14
N VAL A 306 -27.78 -5.73 -2.31
CA VAL A 306 -27.51 -7.10 -2.75
C VAL A 306 -26.02 -7.35 -2.68
N HIS A 307 -25.60 -8.43 -2.02
CA HIS A 307 -24.19 -8.76 -1.84
C HIS A 307 -23.88 -10.11 -2.49
N VAL A 308 -23.07 -10.10 -3.54
CA VAL A 308 -22.72 -11.29 -4.33
C VAL A 308 -21.25 -11.63 -4.15
N PHE A 309 -20.96 -12.90 -3.82
CA PHE A 309 -19.59 -13.33 -3.67
C PHE A 309 -19.40 -14.81 -4.00
N ARG A 310 -18.23 -15.13 -4.58
CA ARG A 310 -17.91 -16.48 -5.09
C ARG A 310 -17.58 -17.49 -3.99
N ARG A 311 -17.18 -17.03 -2.81
CA ARG A 311 -16.77 -17.88 -1.69
C ARG A 311 -17.98 -18.38 -0.92
N SER A 312 -17.83 -19.51 -0.25
CA SER A 312 -18.79 -19.95 0.77
C SER A 312 -18.70 -19.05 1.99
N VAL A 313 -19.82 -18.82 2.69
CA VAL A 313 -19.83 -18.06 3.95
C VAL A 313 -19.06 -18.81 5.06
N ASN A 314 -18.92 -20.12 4.91
CA ASN A 314 -18.20 -21.01 5.81
C ASN A 314 -16.75 -21.25 5.38
N ASP A 315 -16.27 -20.57 4.33
CA ASP A 315 -14.87 -20.66 3.90
C ASP A 315 -13.95 -20.17 5.04
N PRO A 316 -13.07 -21.04 5.58
CA PRO A 316 -12.18 -20.68 6.68
C PRO A 316 -11.22 -19.54 6.30
N ASP A 317 -10.91 -19.37 5.02
CA ASP A 317 -10.01 -18.35 4.52
C ASP A 317 -10.65 -16.96 4.33
N LEU A 318 -11.93 -16.79 4.66
CA LEU A 318 -12.53 -15.46 4.71
C LEU A 318 -11.79 -14.57 5.71
N ILE A 319 -11.57 -13.32 5.30
CA ILE A 319 -10.85 -12.34 6.13
C ILE A 319 -11.51 -12.13 7.49
N PHE A 320 -12.84 -12.27 7.55
CA PHE A 320 -13.64 -12.14 8.77
C PHE A 320 -13.23 -13.14 9.86
N ASN A 321 -12.79 -14.35 9.49
CA ASN A 321 -12.34 -15.35 10.45
C ASN A 321 -10.92 -15.08 11.00
N LYS A 322 -10.19 -14.15 10.37
CA LYS A 322 -8.80 -13.79 10.71
C LYS A 322 -8.72 -12.49 11.51
N LEU A 323 -9.87 -11.85 11.77
CA LEU A 323 -9.99 -10.62 12.53
C LEU A 323 -10.58 -10.92 13.91
N PRO A 324 -9.98 -10.46 15.02
CA PRO A 324 -10.59 -10.55 16.34
C PRO A 324 -11.88 -9.73 16.46
N GLN A 325 -12.96 -10.34 16.97
CA GLN A 325 -14.27 -9.69 17.07
C GLN A 325 -14.28 -8.43 17.94
N ASP A 326 -13.53 -8.44 19.05
CA ASP A 326 -13.50 -7.31 19.99
C ASP A 326 -12.84 -6.05 19.40
N ILE A 327 -11.97 -6.22 18.40
CA ILE A 327 -11.28 -5.11 17.72
C ILE A 327 -12.07 -4.65 16.49
N TYR A 328 -12.75 -5.59 15.82
CA TYR A 328 -13.40 -5.40 14.52
C TYR A 328 -14.88 -5.83 14.52
N PRO A 329 -15.72 -5.31 15.44
CA PRO A 329 -17.13 -5.73 15.53
C PRO A 329 -17.93 -5.41 14.26
N GLU A 330 -17.57 -4.34 13.54
CA GLU A 330 -18.22 -3.91 12.30
C GLU A 330 -18.12 -4.97 11.19
N TYR A 331 -16.95 -5.60 11.03
CA TYR A 331 -16.74 -6.64 10.02
C TYR A 331 -17.41 -7.96 10.40
N HIS A 332 -17.49 -8.27 11.70
CA HIS A 332 -18.25 -9.43 12.18
C HIS A 332 -19.74 -9.25 11.95
N LYS A 333 -20.25 -8.03 12.06
CA LYS A 333 -21.65 -7.74 11.73
C LYS A 333 -21.94 -8.02 10.25
N VAL A 334 -21.04 -7.63 9.34
CA VAL A 334 -21.15 -7.97 7.92
C VAL A 334 -21.11 -9.49 7.72
N HIS A 335 -20.22 -10.21 8.38
CA HIS A 335 -20.16 -11.68 8.29
C HIS A 335 -21.43 -12.36 8.80
N GLN A 336 -22.03 -11.87 9.88
CA GLN A 336 -23.34 -12.34 10.36
C GLN A 336 -24.44 -12.09 9.31
N MET A 337 -24.45 -10.93 8.66
CA MET A 337 -25.39 -10.64 7.58
C MET A 337 -25.17 -11.57 6.38
N MET A 338 -23.92 -11.86 6.00
CA MET A 338 -23.60 -12.82 4.94
C MET A 338 -24.18 -14.23 5.23
N LYS A 339 -24.28 -14.63 6.50
CA LYS A 339 -24.87 -15.92 6.93
C LYS A 339 -26.41 -15.92 6.86
N ASP A 340 -27.06 -14.77 6.92
CA ASP A 340 -28.52 -14.64 6.83
C ASP A 340 -29.00 -14.60 5.37
N SER A 341 -28.77 -15.68 4.62
CA SER A 341 -29.14 -15.75 3.20
C SER A 341 -30.66 -15.75 2.96
N ASN A 342 -31.46 -16.05 4.00
CA ASN A 342 -32.91 -16.17 3.91
C ASN A 342 -33.67 -14.88 4.26
N ARG A 343 -32.97 -13.75 4.49
CA ARG A 343 -33.56 -12.45 4.87
C ARG A 343 -34.40 -12.52 6.16
N VAL A 344 -34.05 -13.40 7.09
CA VAL A 344 -34.87 -13.61 8.30
C VAL A 344 -34.63 -12.49 9.31
N TYR A 345 -33.42 -11.95 9.36
CA TYR A 345 -32.99 -11.05 10.43
C TYR A 345 -32.54 -9.67 9.93
N TYR A 346 -32.13 -9.54 8.66
CA TYR A 346 -31.62 -8.29 8.11
C TYR A 346 -32.43 -7.76 6.93
N GLU A 347 -33.50 -7.01 7.23
CA GLU A 347 -34.29 -6.32 6.22
C GLU A 347 -33.44 -5.36 5.38
N GLY A 348 -33.69 -5.33 4.07
CA GLY A 348 -32.96 -4.48 3.12
C GLY A 348 -31.58 -5.00 2.71
N TYR A 349 -31.18 -6.20 3.15
CA TYR A 349 -29.95 -6.85 2.72
C TYR A 349 -30.23 -8.26 2.17
N LYS A 350 -29.61 -8.62 1.05
CA LYS A 350 -29.67 -9.99 0.49
C LYS A 350 -28.27 -10.46 0.08
N ALA A 351 -27.82 -11.57 0.68
CA ALA A 351 -26.58 -12.23 0.26
C ALA A 351 -26.83 -13.31 -0.79
N PHE A 352 -25.90 -13.43 -1.74
CA PHE A 352 -25.76 -14.53 -2.69
C PHE A 352 -24.36 -15.12 -2.52
N PRO A 353 -24.19 -16.06 -1.56
CA PRO A 353 -22.93 -16.79 -1.42
C PRO A 353 -22.74 -17.75 -2.59
N CYS A 354 -21.50 -18.21 -2.78
CA CYS A 354 -21.13 -19.15 -3.84
C CYS A 354 -21.71 -18.75 -5.20
N SER A 355 -21.72 -17.46 -5.53
CA SER A 355 -22.38 -16.92 -6.71
C SER A 355 -21.47 -15.96 -7.48
N LYS A 356 -21.73 -15.81 -8.78
CA LYS A 356 -21.01 -14.90 -9.68
C LYS A 356 -21.99 -14.09 -10.53
N ILE A 357 -21.54 -12.91 -10.93
CA ILE A 357 -22.25 -12.14 -11.96
C ILE A 357 -22.05 -12.84 -13.29
N HIS A 358 -23.15 -13.09 -14.00
CA HIS A 358 -23.14 -13.65 -15.36
C HIS A 358 -23.16 -12.53 -16.40
N SER A 359 -24.06 -11.57 -16.27
CA SER A 359 -24.12 -10.38 -17.12
C SER A 359 -24.87 -9.23 -16.45
N ILE A 360 -24.60 -8.02 -16.94
CA ILE A 360 -25.21 -6.77 -16.50
C ILE A 360 -25.88 -6.15 -17.74
N LYS A 361 -27.17 -5.85 -17.66
CA LYS A 361 -27.93 -5.31 -18.80
C LYS A 361 -28.06 -3.78 -18.68
N PRO A 362 -28.18 -3.05 -19.82
CA PRO A 362 -28.23 -1.58 -19.82
C PRO A 362 -29.38 -0.97 -19.01
N ASP A 363 -30.46 -1.72 -18.83
CA ASP A 363 -31.63 -1.31 -18.07
C ASP A 363 -31.40 -1.40 -16.54
N GLY A 364 -30.28 -1.94 -16.06
CA GLY A 364 -30.01 -2.18 -14.64
C GLY A 364 -30.40 -3.58 -14.18
N THR A 365 -30.77 -4.48 -15.08
CA THR A 365 -31.01 -5.90 -14.74
C THR A 365 -29.69 -6.66 -14.64
N VAL A 366 -29.44 -7.34 -13.53
CA VAL A 366 -28.24 -8.16 -13.29
C VAL A 366 -28.62 -9.63 -13.18
N ILE A 367 -27.92 -10.47 -13.93
CA ILE A 367 -28.06 -11.92 -13.91
C ILE A 367 -26.95 -12.51 -13.04
N ILE A 368 -27.34 -13.23 -12.00
CA ILE A 368 -26.46 -13.88 -11.03
C ILE A 368 -26.61 -15.39 -11.22
N THR A 369 -25.49 -16.08 -11.36
CA THR A 369 -25.45 -17.55 -11.42
C THR A 369 -24.79 -18.10 -10.17
N SER A 370 -25.40 -19.13 -9.60
CA SER A 370 -24.75 -19.91 -8.55
C SER A 370 -23.57 -20.69 -9.14
N CYS A 371 -22.54 -20.86 -8.33
CA CYS A 371 -21.35 -21.65 -8.64
C CYS A 371 -21.52 -23.12 -8.26
N GLU A 372 -22.55 -23.46 -7.46
CA GLU A 372 -22.77 -24.80 -6.91
C GLU A 372 -23.95 -25.52 -7.59
N ASN A 373 -24.96 -24.76 -8.00
CA ASN A 373 -26.13 -25.27 -8.70
C ASN A 373 -26.42 -24.36 -9.90
N ASP A 374 -27.04 -24.87 -10.96
CA ASP A 374 -27.39 -24.07 -12.16
C ASP A 374 -28.52 -23.06 -11.90
N PHE A 375 -28.70 -22.64 -10.64
CA PHE A 375 -29.69 -21.66 -10.24
C PHE A 375 -29.31 -20.27 -10.74
N VAL A 376 -30.28 -19.62 -11.39
CA VAL A 376 -30.15 -18.27 -11.91
C VAL A 376 -31.04 -17.34 -11.10
N SER A 377 -30.46 -16.26 -10.59
CA SER A 377 -31.17 -15.18 -9.93
C SER A 377 -31.08 -13.91 -10.75
N VAL A 378 -32.17 -13.16 -10.78
CA VAL A 378 -32.25 -11.88 -11.49
C VAL A 378 -32.61 -10.80 -10.49
N CYS A 379 -31.92 -9.68 -10.54
CA CYS A 379 -32.24 -8.52 -9.71
C CYS A 379 -32.09 -7.21 -10.48
N LYS A 380 -32.96 -6.25 -10.17
CA LYS A 380 -32.86 -4.87 -10.65
C LYS A 380 -31.99 -4.05 -9.70
N VAL A 381 -31.08 -3.23 -10.23
CA VAL A 381 -30.14 -2.44 -9.43
C VAL A 381 -29.98 -1.04 -9.98
N SER A 382 -29.72 -0.08 -9.10
CA SER A 382 -29.32 1.29 -9.50
C SER A 382 -27.84 1.35 -9.89
N TYR A 383 -26.99 0.64 -9.14
CA TYR A 383 -25.53 0.61 -9.32
C TYR A 383 -24.97 -0.77 -9.01
N VAL A 384 -23.85 -1.11 -9.65
CA VAL A 384 -23.05 -2.30 -9.36
C VAL A 384 -21.68 -1.83 -8.87
N LEU A 385 -21.24 -2.31 -7.71
CA LEU A 385 -19.97 -1.97 -7.12
C LEU A 385 -19.07 -3.22 -7.06
N VAL A 386 -18.02 -3.23 -7.87
CA VAL A 386 -17.11 -4.36 -8.05
C VAL A 386 -15.87 -4.18 -7.17
N LEU A 387 -15.82 -4.92 -6.06
CA LEU A 387 -14.77 -4.81 -5.03
C LEU A 387 -14.08 -6.17 -4.81
N ILE A 388 -13.53 -6.71 -5.90
CA ILE A 388 -12.90 -8.04 -5.98
C ILE A 388 -11.37 -7.99 -5.96
N GLY A 389 -10.81 -6.92 -5.37
CA GLY A 389 -9.38 -6.67 -5.28
C GLY A 389 -8.82 -5.79 -6.40
N ARG A 390 -7.54 -5.46 -6.26
CA ARG A 390 -6.77 -4.57 -7.13
C ARG A 390 -5.38 -5.15 -7.36
N HIS A 391 -4.69 -4.65 -8.39
CA HIS A 391 -3.31 -4.99 -8.74
C HIS A 391 -2.49 -3.71 -9.05
N PRO A 392 -1.15 -3.77 -8.94
CA PRO A 392 -0.27 -2.64 -9.29
C PRO A 392 -0.38 -2.27 -10.76
N ASP A 393 -0.20 -0.98 -11.07
CA ASP A 393 -0.01 -0.55 -12.46
C ASP A 393 1.49 -0.50 -12.79
N MET A 394 1.92 -1.45 -13.62
CA MET A 394 3.30 -1.58 -14.08
C MET A 394 3.43 -1.28 -15.59
N SER A 395 2.44 -0.62 -16.21
CA SER A 395 2.45 -0.42 -17.67
C SER A 395 3.55 0.52 -18.18
N PHE A 396 4.24 1.23 -17.28
CA PHE A 396 5.41 2.05 -17.60
C PHE A 396 6.68 1.23 -17.79
N LEU A 397 6.69 -0.04 -17.37
CA LEU A 397 7.80 -0.94 -17.65
C LEU A 397 7.65 -1.54 -19.06
N PRO A 398 8.76 -1.86 -19.77
CA PRO A 398 8.73 -2.37 -21.13
C PRO A 398 8.01 -3.72 -21.24
N LYS A 399 6.75 -3.67 -21.72
CA LYS A 399 5.84 -4.79 -22.07
C LYS A 399 5.66 -5.88 -20.99
N LYS A 400 4.77 -6.84 -21.29
CA LYS A 400 4.37 -7.97 -20.41
C LYS A 400 5.47 -9.02 -20.17
N ASP A 401 6.69 -8.79 -20.68
CA ASP A 401 7.77 -9.80 -20.77
C ASP A 401 8.88 -9.60 -19.72
N LEU A 402 8.80 -8.56 -18.88
CA LEU A 402 9.74 -8.42 -17.77
C LEU A 402 9.42 -9.48 -16.71
N LYS A 403 10.35 -10.43 -16.59
CA LYS A 403 10.36 -11.49 -15.60
C LYS A 403 10.64 -10.89 -14.23
N LEU A 404 9.62 -10.34 -13.58
CA LEU A 404 9.76 -9.69 -12.28
C LEU A 404 9.28 -10.56 -11.14
N GLY A 405 8.22 -11.36 -11.34
CA GLY A 405 7.63 -12.18 -10.29
C GLY A 405 8.52 -13.36 -9.88
N ILE A 406 8.24 -13.95 -8.70
CA ILE A 406 8.82 -15.24 -8.27
C ILE A 406 8.62 -16.30 -9.35
N ASP A 407 7.40 -16.36 -9.90
CA ASP A 407 7.09 -17.08 -11.13
C ASP A 407 7.22 -16.09 -12.31
N PRO A 408 8.31 -16.19 -13.10
CA PRO A 408 8.60 -15.23 -14.16
C PRO A 408 7.62 -15.32 -15.34
N GLU A 409 6.84 -16.39 -15.44
CA GLU A 409 5.87 -16.60 -16.52
C GLU A 409 4.47 -16.06 -16.15
N LYS A 410 4.29 -15.60 -14.92
CA LYS A 410 3.04 -15.00 -14.43
C LYS A 410 3.19 -13.48 -14.24
N PRO A 411 2.10 -12.71 -14.40
CA PRO A 411 2.14 -11.29 -14.08
C PRO A 411 2.43 -11.09 -12.58
N VAL A 412 3.02 -9.94 -12.25
CA VAL A 412 3.24 -9.52 -10.86
C VAL A 412 1.89 -9.36 -10.16
N ASP A 413 1.77 -10.00 -9.01
CA ASP A 413 0.64 -9.88 -8.08
C ASP A 413 1.17 -9.85 -6.66
N CYS A 414 0.85 -8.80 -5.91
CA CYS A 414 1.39 -8.55 -4.56
C CYS A 414 1.10 -9.66 -3.54
N LYS A 415 0.20 -10.60 -3.82
CA LYS A 415 -0.16 -11.72 -2.92
C LYS A 415 0.25 -13.08 -3.48
N ARG A 416 0.11 -13.28 -4.79
CA ARG A 416 0.27 -14.59 -5.44
C ARG A 416 1.56 -14.74 -6.21
N ASN A 417 2.13 -13.64 -6.68
CA ASN A 417 3.36 -13.61 -7.46
C ASN A 417 4.10 -12.28 -7.24
N PRO A 418 4.57 -12.00 -6.01
CA PRO A 418 5.29 -10.77 -5.73
C PRO A 418 6.59 -10.71 -6.54
N ILE A 419 7.17 -9.52 -6.66
CA ILE A 419 8.45 -9.32 -7.33
C ILE A 419 9.53 -10.14 -6.61
N ASN A 420 10.29 -10.90 -7.38
CA ASN A 420 11.41 -11.70 -6.92
C ASN A 420 12.59 -10.78 -6.63
N ILE A 421 12.93 -10.67 -5.36
CA ILE A 421 14.01 -9.82 -4.85
C ILE A 421 15.00 -10.64 -4.04
N ASN A 422 16.22 -10.14 -3.90
CA ASN A 422 17.08 -10.57 -2.82
C ASN A 422 16.53 -10.05 -1.48
N LEU A 423 16.32 -10.96 -0.54
CA LEU A 423 15.60 -10.72 0.71
C LEU A 423 16.32 -9.76 1.68
N TYR A 424 17.60 -9.47 1.46
CA TYR A 424 18.41 -8.65 2.36
C TYR A 424 18.77 -7.27 1.80
N ASN A 425 18.66 -7.08 0.47
CA ASN A 425 18.93 -5.80 -0.18
C ASN A 425 17.76 -5.28 -1.04
N HIS A 426 16.72 -6.08 -1.23
CA HIS A 426 15.52 -5.76 -2.02
C HIS A 426 15.76 -5.45 -3.50
N GLU A 427 16.95 -5.73 -4.02
CA GLU A 427 17.25 -5.67 -5.44
C GLU A 427 16.56 -6.83 -6.18
N SER A 428 16.02 -6.57 -7.36
CA SER A 428 15.42 -7.54 -8.25
C SER A 428 16.44 -8.61 -8.63
N ILE A 429 16.05 -9.88 -8.55
CA ILE A 429 16.90 -11.01 -8.96
C ILE A 429 17.24 -10.94 -10.46
N TYR A 430 16.35 -10.36 -11.27
CA TYR A 430 16.45 -10.38 -12.73
C TYR A 430 17.03 -9.09 -13.32
N TYR A 431 16.98 -7.98 -12.59
CA TYR A 431 17.29 -6.66 -13.14
C TYR A 431 18.17 -5.86 -12.17
N PRO A 432 19.49 -5.85 -12.37
CA PRO A 432 20.43 -5.07 -11.57
C PRO A 432 20.05 -3.59 -11.53
N GLY A 433 20.16 -2.98 -10.35
CA GLY A 433 19.77 -1.60 -10.12
C GLY A 433 18.25 -1.37 -9.99
N MET A 434 17.41 -2.39 -10.17
CA MET A 434 15.97 -2.27 -9.93
C MET A 434 15.60 -2.87 -8.58
N TYR A 435 14.82 -2.16 -7.77
CA TYR A 435 14.41 -2.58 -6.43
C TYR A 435 12.88 -2.57 -6.34
N ALA A 436 12.35 -3.35 -5.39
CA ALA A 436 10.92 -3.31 -5.08
C ALA A 436 10.70 -3.30 -3.57
N VAL A 437 9.71 -2.52 -3.13
CA VAL A 437 9.37 -2.36 -1.72
C VAL A 437 7.86 -2.37 -1.49
N GLY A 438 7.48 -2.65 -0.24
CA GLY A 438 6.09 -2.69 0.19
C GLY A 438 5.27 -3.81 -0.46
N PRO A 439 4.01 -3.57 -0.85
CA PRO A 439 3.13 -4.65 -1.31
C PRO A 439 3.68 -5.43 -2.51
N LEU A 440 4.49 -4.81 -3.37
CA LEU A 440 5.09 -5.47 -4.52
C LEU A 440 5.95 -6.68 -4.14
N VAL A 441 6.49 -6.71 -2.91
CA VAL A 441 7.32 -7.81 -2.37
C VAL A 441 6.60 -8.57 -1.24
N GLY A 442 5.27 -8.46 -1.16
CA GLY A 442 4.46 -9.16 -0.15
C GLY A 442 4.26 -8.41 1.16
N ASP A 443 4.93 -7.27 1.37
CA ASP A 443 4.78 -6.45 2.58
C ASP A 443 3.55 -5.54 2.50
N ASN A 444 2.42 -6.06 2.96
CA ASN A 444 1.13 -5.39 2.86
C ASN A 444 0.81 -4.46 4.05
N PHE A 445 1.57 -4.51 5.14
CA PHE A 445 1.37 -3.68 6.34
C PHE A 445 2.45 -2.61 6.46
N VAL A 446 2.07 -1.37 6.76
CA VAL A 446 2.99 -0.21 6.79
C VAL A 446 4.18 -0.44 7.71
N ARG A 447 3.99 -0.99 8.91
CA ARG A 447 5.11 -1.31 9.82
C ARG A 447 6.20 -2.19 9.19
N PHE A 448 5.84 -3.14 8.31
CA PHE A 448 6.80 -4.00 7.61
C PHE A 448 7.42 -3.35 6.39
N VAL A 449 6.70 -2.44 5.73
CA VAL A 449 7.24 -1.69 4.58
C VAL A 449 8.57 -1.02 4.92
N GLN A 450 8.72 -0.53 6.15
CA GLN A 450 9.89 0.22 6.56
C GLN A 450 11.18 -0.61 6.53
N GLY A 451 11.13 -1.90 6.89
CA GLY A 451 12.34 -2.73 6.84
C GLY A 451 12.76 -3.08 5.42
N GLY A 452 11.80 -3.24 4.49
CA GLY A 452 12.14 -3.34 3.07
C GLY A 452 12.78 -2.06 2.51
N CYS A 453 12.33 -0.90 2.99
CA CYS A 453 12.99 0.38 2.68
C CYS A 453 14.40 0.46 3.28
N LEU A 454 14.63 -0.06 4.49
CA LEU A 454 15.96 -0.13 5.11
C LEU A 454 16.91 -1.00 4.28
N ALA A 455 16.47 -2.19 3.86
CA ALA A 455 17.26 -3.09 3.02
C ALA A 455 17.67 -2.44 1.68
N ALA A 456 16.71 -1.85 0.97
CA ALA A 456 16.97 -1.14 -0.28
C ALA A 456 17.92 0.05 -0.06
N ALA A 457 17.68 0.86 0.98
CA ALA A 457 18.53 2.01 1.29
C ALA A 457 19.96 1.59 1.64
N SER A 458 20.15 0.52 2.41
CA SER A 458 21.47 -0.02 2.77
C SER A 458 22.30 -0.34 1.54
N HIS A 459 21.70 -1.03 0.58
CA HIS A 459 22.40 -1.39 -0.65
C HIS A 459 22.69 -0.18 -1.54
N ILE A 460 21.71 0.70 -1.73
CA ILE A 460 21.87 1.91 -2.54
C ILE A 460 22.97 2.81 -1.96
N VAL A 461 22.94 3.07 -0.65
CA VAL A 461 23.95 3.91 0.04
C VAL A 461 25.35 3.30 -0.12
N ASN A 462 25.50 1.99 0.13
CA ASN A 462 26.80 1.33 -0.01
C ASN A 462 27.31 1.40 -1.46
N ASN A 463 26.45 1.25 -2.46
CA ASN A 463 26.84 1.39 -3.86
C ASN A 463 27.27 2.82 -4.22
N VAL A 464 26.57 3.84 -3.71
CA VAL A 464 26.92 5.25 -3.93
C VAL A 464 28.27 5.57 -3.28
N LEU A 465 28.44 5.23 -2.00
CA LEU A 465 29.70 5.48 -1.28
C LEU A 465 30.90 4.77 -1.92
N ASN A 466 30.73 3.53 -2.37
CA ASN A 466 31.78 2.78 -3.06
C ASN A 466 32.08 3.30 -4.47
N SER A 467 31.18 4.07 -5.09
CA SER A 467 31.40 4.68 -6.41
C SER A 467 32.14 6.03 -6.33
N GLU A 468 32.13 6.68 -5.16
CA GLU A 468 32.88 7.91 -4.89
C GLU A 468 34.30 7.65 -4.34
N SER A 469 34.59 6.39 -3.97
CA SER A 469 35.88 5.90 -3.46
C SER A 469 36.76 5.41 -4.60
#